data_AF-A0A7V3HBJ2-F1
#
_entry.id   AF-A0A7V3HBJ2-F1
#
_cell.length_a   1.000
_cell.length_b   1.000
_cell.length_c   1.000
_cell.angle_alpha   90.00
_cell.angle_beta   90.00
_cell.angle_gamma   90.00
#
_symmetry.space_group_name_H-M   'P 1'
#
loop_
_entity.id
_entity.type
_entity.pdbx_description
1 polymer ?
#
loop_
_entity_poly.entity_id
_entity_poly.type
_entity_poly.pdbx_seq_one_letter_code
_entity_poly.pdbx_strand_id
1 'polypeptide(L)' 'DSRYPRDGRFIEEIGTYNPLVNPVEVNVDKEKVLKWIKNGAQPTDTVKLLLKKNGVL' A
#
# COMPACT_ATOMS: atom_id res chain seq x y z
N ASP A 1 10.34 -4.23 6.16
CA ASP A 1 10.71 -5.32 7.07
C ASP A 1 9.94 -5.10 8.37
N SER A 2 9.30 -6.15 8.89
CA SER A 2 8.36 -6.04 10.02
C SER A 2 9.03 -5.71 11.36
N ARG A 3 10.36 -5.73 11.43
CA ARG A 3 11.14 -5.39 12.62
C ARG A 3 11.45 -3.89 12.71
N TYR A 4 11.12 -3.12 11.68
CA TYR A 4 11.33 -1.67 11.68
C TYR A 4 10.15 -0.97 12.35
N PRO A 5 10.41 0.16 13.05
CA PRO A 5 9.36 0.95 13.66
C PRO A 5 8.41 1.49 12.59
N ARG A 6 7.13 1.66 12.95
CA ARG A 6 6.05 2.09 12.04
C ARG A 6 6.41 3.34 11.23
N ASP A 7 6.95 4.35 11.90
CA ASP A 7 7.32 5.64 11.30
C ASP A 7 8.83 5.70 10.97
N GLY A 8 9.44 4.53 10.75
CA GLY A 8 10.86 4.39 10.45
C GLY A 8 11.19 4.56 8.96
N ARG A 9 12.44 4.23 8.62
CA ARG A 9 12.89 4.20 7.23
C ARG A 9 12.11 3.16 6.43
N PHE A 10 11.41 3.61 5.40
CA PHE A 10 10.80 2.74 4.39
C PHE A 10 11.76 2.51 3.21
N ILE A 11 11.49 1.46 2.43
CA ILE A 11 12.29 1.11 1.23
C ILE A 11 11.84 1.96 0.05
N GLU A 12 10.54 1.95 -0.23
CA GLU A 12 9.92 2.68 -1.34
C GLU A 12 8.48 3.06 -0.96
N GLU A 13 8.06 4.26 -1.35
CA GLU A 13 6.67 4.71 -1.27
C GLU A 13 5.93 4.30 -2.55
N ILE A 14 4.86 3.52 -2.38
CA ILE A 14 4.07 2.95 -3.50
C ILE A 14 2.66 3.56 -3.59
N GLY A 15 2.31 4.46 -2.66
CA GLY A 15 1.01 5.13 -2.63
C GLY A 15 0.69 5.77 -1.28
N THR A 16 -0.43 6.49 -1.26
CA THR A 16 -0.97 7.22 -0.12
C THR A 16 -2.46 6.89 0.09
N TYR A 17 -2.89 6.98 1.34
CA TYR A 17 -4.27 6.76 1.76
C TYR A 17 -4.70 7.90 2.68
N ASN A 18 -5.68 8.69 2.26
CA ASN A 18 -6.24 9.78 3.03
C ASN A 18 -7.73 9.52 3.35
N PRO A 19 -8.05 9.04 4.58
CA PRO A 19 -9.42 8.78 4.99
C PRO A 19 -10.19 10.04 5.42
N LEU A 20 -9.52 11.19 5.56
CA LEU A 20 -10.12 12.41 6.13
C LEU A 20 -10.89 13.24 5.09
N VAL A 21 -10.72 12.92 3.80
CA VAL A 21 -11.41 13.57 2.69
C VAL A 21 -12.59 12.72 2.22
N ASN A 22 -13.67 13.39 1.79
CA ASN A 22 -14.85 12.76 1.21
C ASN A 22 -15.01 13.27 -0.23
N PRO A 23 -14.85 12.41 -1.26
CA PRO A 23 -14.60 10.97 -1.20
C PRO A 23 -13.18 10.62 -0.71
N VAL A 24 -13.02 9.45 -0.09
CA VAL A 24 -11.73 8.93 0.39
C VAL A 24 -10.72 8.92 -0.76
N GLU A 25 -9.57 9.55 -0.54
CA GLU A 25 -8.53 9.66 -1.56
C GLU A 25 -7.53 8.52 -1.37
N VAL A 26 -7.35 7.73 -2.43
CA VAL A 26 -6.40 6.63 -2.47
C VAL A 26 -5.60 6.75 -3.75
N ASN A 27 -4.31 7.04 -3.62
CA ASN A 27 -3.40 7.14 -4.75
C ASN A 27 -2.37 6.02 -4.64
N VAL A 28 -2.39 5.08 -5.58
CA VAL A 28 -1.51 3.91 -5.54
C VAL A 28 -0.97 3.62 -6.92
N ASP A 29 0.34 3.43 -7.00
CA ASP A 29 1.04 3.01 -8.22
C ASP A 29 0.90 1.50 -8.41
N LYS A 30 0.07 1.10 -9.38
CA LYS A 30 -0.24 -0.30 -9.66
C LYS A 30 1.00 -1.09 -10.07
N GLU A 31 1.90 -0.50 -10.85
CA GLU A 31 3.07 -1.20 -11.37
C GLU A 31 4.05 -1.53 -10.25
N LYS A 32 4.28 -0.57 -9.35
CA LYS A 32 5.13 -0.77 -8.18
C LYS A 32 4.54 -1.78 -7.21
N VAL A 33 3.24 -1.70 -6.93
CA VAL A 33 2.55 -2.68 -6.07
C VAL A 33 2.72 -4.09 -6.61
N LEU A 34 2.43 -4.30 -7.90
CA LEU A 34 2.54 -5.62 -8.53
C LEU A 34 3.98 -6.14 -8.51
N LYS A 35 4.96 -5.27 -8.73
CA LYS A 35 6.39 -5.62 -8.63
C LYS A 35 6.74 -6.10 -7.22
N TRP A 36 6.33 -5.37 -6.18
CA TRP A 36 6.63 -5.74 -4.79
C TRP A 36 5.91 -7.01 -4.35
N ILE A 37 4.65 -7.20 -4.75
CA ILE A 37 3.91 -8.44 -4.49
C ILE A 37 4.59 -9.63 -5.17
N LYS A 38 5.01 -9.49 -6.44
CA LYS A 38 5.78 -10.53 -7.16
C LYS A 38 7.12 -10.84 -6.49
N ASN A 39 7.75 -9.84 -5.88
CA ASN A 39 8.98 -9.99 -5.10
C ASN A 39 8.74 -10.59 -3.71
N GLY A 40 7.49 -10.93 -3.34
CA GLY A 40 7.15 -11.58 -2.07
C GLY A 40 6.69 -10.64 -0.95
N ALA A 41 6.40 -9.37 -1.24
CA ALA A 41 5.84 -8.46 -0.25
C ALA A 41 4.45 -8.95 0.20
N GLN A 42 4.25 -9.06 1.51
CA GLN A 42 2.98 -9.47 2.11
C GLN A 42 2.24 -8.24 2.64
N PRO A 43 1.12 -7.83 2.01
CA PRO A 43 0.31 -6.72 2.51
C PRO A 43 -0.47 -7.14 3.77
N THR A 44 -0.62 -6.21 4.70
CA THR A 44 -1.52 -6.35 5.85
C THR A 44 -2.99 -6.32 5.42
N ASP A 45 -3.90 -6.76 6.28
CA ASP A 45 -5.31 -6.94 5.92
C ASP A 45 -5.98 -5.64 5.43
N THR A 46 -5.72 -4.51 6.09
CA THR A 46 -6.24 -3.19 5.68
C THR A 46 -5.71 -2.79 4.30
N VAL A 47 -4.40 -2.98 4.07
CA VAL A 47 -3.78 -2.64 2.77
C VAL A 47 -4.32 -3.55 1.67
N LYS A 48 -4.53 -4.84 1.94
CA LYS A 48 -5.14 -5.78 0.99
C LYS A 48 -6.56 -5.35 0.60
N LEU A 49 -7.37 -4.90 1.57
CA LEU A 49 -8.71 -4.38 1.30
C LEU A 49 -8.66 -3.12 0.42
N LEU A 50 -7.74 -2.20 0.70
CA LEU A 50 -7.55 -0.98 -0.11
C LEU A 50 -7.12 -1.31 -1.54
N LEU A 51 -6.15 -2.20 -1.72
CA LEU A 51 -5.67 -2.62 -3.04
C LEU A 51 -6.77 -3.31 -3.86
N LYS A 52 -7.60 -4.14 -3.21
CA LYS A 52 -8.78 -4.76 -3.85
C LYS A 52 -9.82 -3.73 -4.28
N LYS A 53 -10.16 -2.77 -3.40
CA LYS A 53 -11.12 -1.71 -3.73
C LYS A 53 -10.67 -0.85 -4.92
N ASN A 54 -9.36 -0.67 -5.08
CA ASN A 54 -8.76 0.12 -6.16
C ASN A 54 -8.44 -0.71 -7.42
N GLY A 55 -8.82 -2.00 -7.47
CA GLY A 55 -8.61 -2.86 -8.63
C GLY A 55 -7.12 -3.03 -8.98
N VAL A 56 -6.28 -3.19 -7.96
CA VAL A 56 -4.84 -3.48 -8.11
C VAL A 56 -4.57 -4.97 -7.85
N LEU A 57 -5.42 -5.60 -7.04
CA LEU A 57 -5.33 -6.99 -6.54
C LEU A 57 -6.70 -7.66 -6.66
#